data_AF-A0A1W9ZFM7-F1
#
_entry.id   AF-A0A1W9ZFM7-F1
#
_cell.length_a   1.000
_cell.length_b   1.000
_cell.length_c   1.000
_cell.angle_alpha   90.00
_cell.angle_beta   90.00
_cell.angle_gamma   90.00
#
_symmetry.space_group_name_H-M   'P 1'
#
loop_
_entity.id
_entity.type
_entity.pdbx_description
1 polymer ?
#
loop_
_entity_poly.entity_id
_entity_poly.type
_entity_poly.pdbx_seq_one_letter_code
_entity_poly.pdbx_strand_id
1 'polypeptide(L)'
;MSVRIRRVTTSRAGGVSKPPFDTFNLGDHVGDDPAAVADNRARLAAAIGLRGGRVVWMNQVHGDRVEVVDGARDTAVDDTDALVTRTARLALAVVTADCVPVLLADARAGVAAAVHAGRVGAQRGVVARTVEAMSKLGARPEDISALLGPAVSGRNYEVPAAMADEVEAALPGSRTTTAAGTPGLDLRAGIACQLRGLGVTAIDIDPRCTVEDPALFSHRRDALTGRLASLVWME
;
A
#
# COMPACT_ATOMS: atom_id res chain seq x y z
N MET A 1 -19.99 -12.49 -14.85
CA MET A 1 -20.29 -11.11 -14.41
C MET A 1 -18.98 -10.49 -13.94
N SER A 2 -18.68 -9.26 -14.35
CA SER A 2 -17.50 -8.52 -13.87
C SER A 2 -17.92 -7.61 -12.72
N VAL A 3 -17.13 -7.54 -11.65
CA VAL A 3 -17.38 -6.62 -10.52
C VAL A 3 -16.78 -5.24 -10.80
N ARG A 4 -17.28 -4.20 -10.16
CA ARG A 4 -16.67 -2.87 -10.25
C ARG A 4 -15.58 -2.73 -9.19
N ILE A 5 -14.34 -2.48 -9.63
CA ILE A 5 -13.23 -2.22 -8.72
C ILE A 5 -13.19 -0.73 -8.36
N ARG A 6 -13.03 -0.45 -7.06
CA ARG A 6 -12.82 0.89 -6.53
C ARG A 6 -11.46 0.95 -5.87
N ARG A 7 -10.73 2.03 -6.10
CA ARG A 7 -9.44 2.33 -5.47
C ARG A 7 -9.47 3.75 -4.95
N VAL A 8 -8.94 3.96 -3.74
CA VAL A 8 -8.83 5.29 -3.12
C VAL A 8 -7.44 5.40 -2.50
N THR A 9 -6.82 6.57 -2.63
CA THR A 9 -5.65 6.95 -1.85
C THR A 9 -5.95 8.29 -1.18
N THR A 10 -5.73 8.38 0.13
CA THR A 10 -5.96 9.61 0.89
C THR A 10 -4.81 10.60 0.74
N SER A 11 -5.06 11.86 1.06
CA SER A 11 -4.02 12.85 1.38
C SER A 11 -3.93 13.03 2.91
N ARG A 12 -3.06 13.94 3.38
CA ARG A 12 -2.98 14.31 4.80
C ARG A 12 -4.09 15.26 5.28
N ALA A 13 -4.97 15.71 4.38
CA ALA A 13 -5.98 16.73 4.66
C ALA A 13 -7.33 16.15 5.11
N GLY A 14 -8.09 16.92 5.91
CA GLY A 14 -9.50 16.64 6.22
C GLY A 14 -9.77 15.87 7.52
N GLY A 15 -8.75 15.70 8.37
CA GLY A 15 -8.89 15.01 9.65
C GLY A 15 -8.88 15.91 10.88
N VAL A 16 -8.68 15.30 12.04
CA VAL A 16 -8.71 15.95 13.37
C VAL A 16 -7.41 15.81 14.16
N SER A 17 -6.42 15.08 13.63
CA SER A 17 -5.13 14.91 14.29
C SER A 17 -4.36 16.22 14.36
N LYS A 18 -3.56 16.38 15.43
CA LYS A 18 -2.73 17.56 15.67
C LYS A 18 -1.30 17.33 15.20
N PRO A 19 -0.47 18.38 15.04
CA PRO A 19 0.95 18.21 14.75
C PRO A 19 1.62 17.27 15.75
N PRO A 20 2.51 16.36 15.28
CA PRO A 20 3.03 16.25 13.91
C PRO A 20 2.21 15.35 12.97
N PHE A 21 1.01 14.94 13.37
CA PHE A 21 0.12 14.04 12.63
C PHE A 21 -0.98 14.77 11.86
N ASP A 22 -0.87 16.10 11.75
CA ASP A 22 -1.91 16.93 11.17
C ASP A 22 -2.11 16.64 9.67
N THR A 23 -3.33 16.48 9.16
CA THR A 23 -4.63 16.50 9.87
C THR A 23 -5.30 15.13 9.87
N PHE A 24 -5.05 14.30 8.86
CA PHE A 24 -5.79 13.07 8.59
C PHE A 24 -4.93 11.81 8.71
N ASN A 25 -4.31 11.64 9.88
CA ASN A 25 -3.55 10.42 10.17
C ASN A 25 -4.47 9.21 10.35
N LEU A 26 -4.16 8.12 9.64
CA LEU A 26 -4.90 6.85 9.68
C LEU A 26 -4.09 5.71 10.31
N GLY A 27 -2.84 5.97 10.73
CA GLY A 27 -1.99 5.02 11.43
C GLY A 27 -2.16 5.13 12.95
N ASP A 28 -2.42 4.02 13.60
CA ASP A 28 -2.60 3.86 15.06
C ASP A 28 -1.30 3.50 15.80
N HIS A 29 -0.23 3.19 15.06
CA HIS A 29 1.07 2.75 15.60
C HIS A 29 2.15 3.84 15.61
N VAL A 30 1.78 5.11 15.36
CA VAL A 30 2.74 6.22 15.19
C VAL A 30 2.81 7.17 16.39
N GLY A 31 2.05 6.90 17.45
CA GLY A 31 2.02 7.71 18.66
C GLY A 31 1.05 8.91 18.62
N ASP A 32 0.10 8.92 17.68
CA ASP A 32 -1.01 9.89 17.67
C ASP A 32 -2.08 9.52 18.72
N ASP A 33 -2.97 10.47 19.02
CA ASP A 33 -4.12 10.24 19.89
C ASP A 33 -5.04 9.15 19.29
N PRO A 34 -5.25 8.01 19.97
CA PRO A 34 -6.12 6.95 19.48
C PRO A 34 -7.53 7.41 19.11
N ALA A 35 -8.08 8.40 19.83
CA ALA A 35 -9.39 8.96 19.53
C ALA A 35 -9.39 9.74 18.21
N ALA A 36 -8.33 10.51 17.94
CA ALA A 36 -8.18 11.23 16.68
C ALA A 36 -8.04 10.28 15.49
N VAL A 37 -7.26 9.19 15.64
CA VAL A 37 -7.11 8.17 14.60
C VAL A 37 -8.42 7.44 14.34
N ALA A 38 -9.17 7.09 15.40
CA ALA A 38 -10.48 6.46 15.27
C ALA A 38 -11.48 7.37 14.52
N ASP A 39 -11.51 8.66 14.85
CA ASP A 39 -12.34 9.66 14.16
C ASP A 39 -11.96 9.80 12.68
N ASN A 40 -10.67 9.82 12.36
CA ASN A 40 -10.19 9.87 10.97
C ASN A 40 -10.60 8.62 10.19
N ARG A 41 -10.44 7.42 10.78
CA ARG A 41 -10.88 6.16 10.15
C ARG A 41 -12.41 6.12 9.96
N ALA A 42 -13.19 6.63 10.92
CA ALA A 42 -14.64 6.75 10.80
C ALA A 42 -15.06 7.71 9.68
N ARG A 43 -14.37 8.85 9.53
CA ARG A 43 -14.57 9.81 8.42
C ARG A 43 -14.29 9.16 7.07
N LEU A 44 -13.18 8.43 6.95
CA LEU A 44 -12.85 7.69 5.72
C LEU A 44 -13.94 6.66 5.38
N ALA A 45 -14.33 5.82 6.34
CA ALA A 45 -15.37 4.81 6.18
C ALA A 45 -16.71 5.41 5.74
N ALA A 46 -17.08 6.56 6.32
CA ALA A 46 -18.26 7.32 5.92
C ALA A 46 -18.16 7.86 4.49
N ALA A 47 -17.02 8.43 4.11
CA ALA A 47 -16.79 9.03 2.79
C ALA A 47 -16.85 8.00 1.66
N ILE A 48 -16.40 6.77 1.89
CA ILE A 48 -16.45 5.67 0.91
C ILE A 48 -17.72 4.80 1.03
N GLY A 49 -18.62 5.10 1.97
CA GLY A 49 -19.88 4.38 2.16
C GLY A 49 -19.73 2.95 2.70
N LEU A 50 -18.66 2.65 3.44
CA LEU A 50 -18.35 1.33 4.01
C LEU A 50 -18.19 1.41 5.54
N ARG A 51 -19.33 1.43 6.26
CA ARG A 51 -19.37 1.47 7.74
C ARG A 51 -19.41 0.06 8.35
N GLY A 52 -19.22 -0.03 9.68
CA GLY A 52 -19.41 -1.27 10.46
C GLY A 52 -18.36 -2.35 10.17
N GLY A 53 -17.08 -2.04 10.36
CA GLY A 53 -15.98 -2.99 10.17
C GLY A 53 -15.71 -3.39 8.72
N ARG A 54 -16.32 -2.70 7.74
CA ARG A 54 -16.18 -2.98 6.30
C ARG A 54 -14.90 -2.39 5.68
N VAL A 55 -14.04 -1.78 6.49
CA VAL A 55 -12.66 -1.42 6.16
C VAL A 55 -11.75 -2.27 7.03
N VAL A 56 -11.04 -3.21 6.40
CA VAL A 56 -10.14 -4.14 7.07
C VAL A 56 -8.73 -3.56 7.05
N TRP A 57 -8.19 -3.37 8.25
CA TRP A 57 -6.84 -2.89 8.49
C TRP A 57 -5.91 -4.06 8.80
N MET A 58 -4.61 -3.81 8.70
CA MET A 58 -3.56 -4.77 9.07
C MET A 58 -2.51 -4.10 9.94
N ASN A 59 -1.96 -4.87 10.88
CA ASN A 59 -0.80 -4.48 11.67
C ASN A 59 0.45 -4.81 10.87
N GLN A 60 0.90 -3.82 10.10
CA GLN A 60 1.99 -3.94 9.15
C GLN A 60 3.34 -4.03 9.87
N VAL A 61 4.12 -5.06 9.54
CA VAL A 61 5.41 -5.36 10.17
C VAL A 61 6.58 -5.35 9.17
N HIS A 62 6.35 -4.86 7.95
CA HIS A 62 7.31 -4.87 6.83
C HIS A 62 7.77 -6.29 6.46
N GLY A 63 6.90 -7.29 6.69
CA GLY A 63 7.08 -8.68 6.32
C GLY A 63 6.48 -9.00 4.94
N ASP A 64 6.26 -10.29 4.71
CA ASP A 64 5.72 -10.85 3.47
C ASP A 64 4.49 -11.73 3.70
N ARG A 65 3.88 -11.64 4.88
CA ARG A 65 2.67 -12.38 5.25
C ARG A 65 1.46 -11.82 4.50
N VAL A 66 0.74 -12.72 3.84
CA VAL A 66 -0.51 -12.44 3.10
C VAL A 66 -1.65 -13.16 3.79
N GLU A 67 -2.73 -12.45 4.13
CA GLU A 67 -3.95 -13.04 4.70
C GLU A 67 -5.13 -12.94 3.74
N VAL A 68 -5.93 -13.99 3.66
CA VAL A 68 -7.24 -13.94 3.00
C VAL A 68 -8.30 -13.57 4.03
N VAL A 69 -9.07 -12.52 3.76
CA VAL A 69 -10.17 -12.07 4.62
C VAL A 69 -11.51 -12.20 3.89
N ASP A 70 -12.51 -12.70 4.59
CA ASP A 70 -13.82 -13.08 4.03
C ASP A 70 -14.99 -12.27 4.61
N GLY A 71 -14.74 -11.39 5.58
CA GLY A 71 -15.78 -10.63 6.26
C GLY A 71 -15.32 -9.34 6.90
N ALA A 72 -16.29 -8.59 7.44
CA ALA A 72 -16.04 -7.40 8.24
C ALA A 72 -15.29 -7.78 9.54
N ARG A 73 -14.46 -6.86 10.04
CA ARG A 73 -13.66 -7.07 11.25
C ARG A 73 -13.59 -5.78 12.05
N ASP A 74 -13.57 -5.94 13.38
CA ASP A 74 -13.40 -4.82 14.31
C ASP A 74 -11.93 -4.56 14.66
N THR A 75 -11.07 -5.59 14.53
CA THR A 75 -9.63 -5.50 14.79
C THR A 75 -8.82 -5.69 13.52
N ALA A 76 -7.63 -5.07 13.51
CA ALA A 76 -6.65 -5.27 12.45
C ALA A 76 -6.16 -6.72 12.41
N VAL A 77 -5.70 -7.17 11.24
CA VAL A 77 -5.05 -8.47 11.07
C VAL A 77 -3.59 -8.35 11.51
N ASP A 78 -3.19 -9.12 12.52
CA ASP A 78 -1.85 -9.09 13.09
C ASP A 78 -0.75 -9.57 12.12
N ASP A 79 0.45 -9.02 12.28
CA ASP A 79 1.69 -9.42 11.60
C ASP A 79 1.56 -9.55 10.07
N THR A 80 0.77 -8.68 9.44
CA THR A 80 0.34 -8.82 8.05
C THR A 80 0.65 -7.59 7.23
N ASP A 81 1.19 -7.81 6.03
CA ASP A 81 1.54 -6.74 5.08
C ASP A 81 0.79 -6.88 3.74
N ALA A 82 -0.07 -7.88 3.60
CA ALA A 82 -0.99 -7.98 2.47
C ALA A 82 -2.31 -8.63 2.87
N LEU A 83 -3.41 -8.08 2.36
CA LEU A 83 -4.75 -8.64 2.49
C LEU A 83 -5.29 -8.99 1.11
N VAL A 84 -6.03 -10.09 1.02
CA VAL A 84 -6.75 -10.52 -0.20
C VAL A 84 -8.19 -10.85 0.16
N THR A 85 -9.15 -10.55 -0.72
CA THR A 85 -10.55 -10.91 -0.49
C THR A 85 -11.29 -11.25 -1.77
N ARG A 86 -12.33 -12.08 -1.62
CA ARG A 86 -13.42 -12.30 -2.59
C ARG A 86 -14.74 -11.63 -2.18
N THR A 87 -14.76 -10.98 -1.01
CA THR A 87 -15.99 -10.44 -0.43
C THR A 87 -16.27 -9.05 -0.99
N ALA A 88 -17.40 -8.91 -1.69
CA ALA A 88 -17.88 -7.63 -2.17
C ALA A 88 -18.16 -6.68 -1.00
N ARG A 89 -17.99 -5.38 -1.26
CA ARG A 89 -18.14 -4.30 -0.30
C ARG A 89 -17.31 -4.51 0.98
N LEU A 90 -16.10 -5.03 0.83
CA LEU A 90 -15.09 -5.10 1.89
C LEU A 90 -13.82 -4.40 1.39
N ALA A 91 -13.47 -3.27 2.00
CA ALA A 91 -12.27 -2.53 1.64
C ALA A 91 -11.06 -3.04 2.40
N LEU A 92 -10.00 -3.31 1.67
CA LEU A 92 -8.70 -3.69 2.20
C LEU A 92 -7.84 -2.43 2.27
N ALA A 93 -7.36 -2.08 3.46
CA ALA A 93 -6.61 -0.86 3.70
C ALA A 93 -5.15 -1.14 4.00
N VAL A 94 -4.27 -0.42 3.31
CA VAL A 94 -2.85 -0.30 3.63
C VAL A 94 -2.54 1.13 4.04
N VAL A 95 -1.74 1.31 5.09
CA VAL A 95 -1.28 2.62 5.54
C VAL A 95 0.19 2.84 5.21
N THR A 96 0.55 4.01 4.69
CA THR A 96 1.94 4.30 4.29
C THR A 96 2.36 5.72 4.64
N ALA A 97 3.67 5.88 4.82
CA ALA A 97 4.40 7.12 4.64
C ALA A 97 5.74 6.70 4.02
N ASP A 98 5.89 6.93 2.71
CA ASP A 98 7.00 6.51 1.83
C ASP A 98 6.98 5.08 1.27
N CYS A 99 6.54 4.06 2.00
CA CYS A 99 6.42 2.70 1.46
C CYS A 99 5.41 2.64 0.31
N VAL A 100 5.54 1.66 -0.60
CA VAL A 100 4.68 1.56 -1.79
C VAL A 100 3.38 0.84 -1.41
N PRO A 101 2.20 1.50 -1.48
CA PRO A 101 0.94 0.78 -1.43
C PRO A 101 0.64 0.18 -2.83
N VAL A 102 0.37 -1.12 -2.89
CA VAL A 102 0.01 -1.83 -4.13
C VAL A 102 -1.43 -2.30 -4.05
N LEU A 103 -2.28 -1.83 -4.96
CA LEU A 103 -3.69 -2.18 -5.01
C LEU A 103 -3.97 -3.04 -6.25
N LEU A 104 -4.17 -4.33 -6.03
CA LEU A 104 -4.39 -5.33 -7.08
C LEU A 104 -5.88 -5.71 -7.15
N ALA A 105 -6.38 -5.99 -8.35
CA ALA A 105 -7.70 -6.60 -8.50
C ALA A 105 -7.87 -7.30 -9.85
N ASP A 106 -8.53 -8.45 -9.82
CA ASP A 106 -9.11 -9.11 -10.98
C ASP A 106 -10.64 -8.96 -10.91
N ALA A 107 -11.18 -8.09 -11.77
CA ALA A 107 -12.61 -7.78 -11.82
C ALA A 107 -13.46 -8.94 -12.35
N ARG A 108 -12.87 -9.85 -13.13
CA ARG A 108 -13.57 -11.00 -13.72
C ARG A 108 -13.69 -12.13 -12.71
N ALA A 109 -12.63 -12.37 -11.94
CA ALA A 109 -12.59 -13.37 -10.88
C ALA A 109 -13.29 -12.92 -9.59
N GLY A 110 -13.43 -11.59 -9.39
CA GLY A 110 -13.95 -11.01 -8.17
C GLY A 110 -12.96 -11.19 -7.02
N VAL A 111 -11.70 -10.81 -7.25
CA VAL A 111 -10.62 -10.86 -6.25
C VAL A 111 -9.94 -9.50 -6.17
N ALA A 112 -9.75 -8.98 -4.96
CA ALA A 112 -9.01 -7.74 -4.71
C ALA A 112 -7.96 -7.94 -3.62
N ALA A 113 -6.86 -7.19 -3.68
CA ALA A 113 -5.81 -7.22 -2.68
C ALA A 113 -5.16 -5.84 -2.45
N ALA A 114 -4.83 -5.55 -1.19
CA ALA A 114 -4.03 -4.39 -0.79
C ALA A 114 -2.73 -4.87 -0.15
N VAL A 115 -1.61 -4.29 -0.56
CA VAL A 115 -0.27 -4.69 -0.11
C VAL A 115 0.53 -3.49 0.37
N HIS A 116 1.15 -3.65 1.53
CA HIS A 116 2.21 -2.81 2.04
C HIS A 116 3.57 -3.30 1.54
N ALA A 117 4.14 -2.63 0.55
CA ALA A 117 5.45 -2.95 0.03
C ALA A 117 6.50 -1.91 0.47
N GLY A 118 6.92 -2.01 1.74
CA GLY A 118 8.17 -1.42 2.20
C GLY A 118 9.38 -2.18 1.66
N ARG A 119 10.60 -1.64 1.83
CA ARG A 119 11.83 -2.24 1.26
C ARG A 119 11.99 -3.72 1.62
N VAL A 120 11.88 -4.06 2.91
CA VAL A 120 12.05 -5.45 3.40
C VAL A 120 10.97 -6.38 2.85
N GLY A 121 9.70 -5.99 2.92
CA GLY A 121 8.60 -6.80 2.38
C GLY A 121 8.68 -7.00 0.87
N ALA A 122 9.05 -5.95 0.13
CA ALA A 122 9.24 -6.00 -1.31
C ALA A 122 10.39 -6.96 -1.70
N GLN A 123 11.54 -6.88 -1.01
CA GLN A 123 12.66 -7.82 -1.17
C GLN A 123 12.26 -9.28 -0.85
N ARG A 124 11.38 -9.48 0.14
CA ARG A 124 10.86 -10.80 0.51
C ARG A 124 9.74 -11.30 -0.42
N GLY A 125 9.36 -10.51 -1.42
CA GLY A 125 8.39 -10.90 -2.45
C GLY A 125 6.94 -10.82 -2.00
N VAL A 126 6.57 -9.93 -1.07
CA VAL A 126 5.17 -9.77 -0.60
C VAL A 126 4.18 -9.58 -1.76
N VAL A 127 4.57 -8.85 -2.81
CA VAL A 127 3.72 -8.63 -3.99
C VAL A 127 3.55 -9.92 -4.80
N ALA A 128 4.63 -10.66 -5.05
CA ALA A 128 4.56 -11.96 -5.73
C ALA A 128 3.71 -12.98 -4.97
N ARG A 129 3.87 -13.07 -3.64
CA ARG A 129 3.04 -13.92 -2.77
C ARG A 129 1.58 -13.49 -2.79
N THR A 130 1.31 -12.20 -2.89
CA THR A 130 -0.07 -11.69 -2.99
C THR A 130 -0.70 -12.12 -4.31
N VAL A 131 0.01 -11.99 -5.44
CA VAL A 131 -0.47 -12.48 -6.75
C VAL A 131 -0.72 -13.99 -6.69
N GLU A 132 0.15 -14.78 -6.06
CA GLU A 132 -0.07 -16.21 -5.85
C GLU A 132 -1.35 -16.49 -5.03
N ALA A 133 -1.58 -15.76 -3.94
CA ALA A 133 -2.78 -15.88 -3.12
C ALA A 133 -4.05 -15.49 -3.90
N MET A 134 -3.99 -14.44 -4.73
CA MET A 134 -5.08 -14.07 -5.63
C MET A 134 -5.37 -15.17 -6.66
N SER A 135 -4.34 -15.78 -7.24
CA SER A 135 -4.48 -16.88 -8.20
C SER A 135 -5.08 -18.14 -7.57
N LYS A 136 -4.74 -18.45 -6.32
CA LYS A 136 -5.40 -19.52 -5.53
C LYS A 136 -6.89 -19.26 -5.32
N LEU A 137 -7.28 -17.99 -5.31
CA LEU A 137 -8.68 -17.55 -5.26
C LEU A 137 -9.31 -17.41 -6.66
N GLY A 138 -8.63 -17.82 -7.73
CA GLY A 138 -9.17 -17.85 -9.09
C GLY A 138 -8.89 -16.61 -9.93
N ALA A 139 -8.10 -15.65 -9.45
CA ALA A 139 -7.60 -14.57 -10.28
C ALA A 139 -6.63 -15.09 -11.34
N ARG A 140 -6.50 -14.37 -12.46
CA ARG A 140 -5.49 -14.66 -13.48
C ARG A 140 -4.53 -13.47 -13.58
N PRO A 141 -3.20 -13.66 -13.52
CA PRO A 141 -2.27 -12.54 -13.58
C PRO A 141 -2.50 -11.57 -14.74
N GLU A 142 -2.84 -12.08 -15.92
CA GLU A 142 -3.15 -11.29 -17.11
C GLU A 142 -4.43 -10.43 -16.99
N ASP A 143 -5.37 -10.83 -16.12
CA ASP A 143 -6.61 -10.10 -15.82
C ASP A 143 -6.48 -9.22 -14.57
N ILE A 144 -5.36 -9.28 -13.84
CA ILE A 144 -5.09 -8.41 -12.69
C ILE A 144 -4.73 -7.01 -13.19
N SER A 145 -5.40 -6.02 -12.61
CA SER A 145 -5.02 -4.61 -12.69
C SER A 145 -4.34 -4.16 -11.40
N ALA A 146 -3.26 -3.42 -11.52
CA ALA A 146 -2.45 -2.93 -10.41
C ALA A 146 -2.39 -1.40 -10.41
N LEU A 147 -2.51 -0.80 -9.22
CA LEU A 147 -2.14 0.58 -8.97
C LEU A 147 -1.03 0.61 -7.92
N LEU A 148 0.14 1.16 -8.29
CA LEU A 148 1.20 1.52 -7.35
C LEU A 148 0.96 2.96 -6.91
N GLY A 149 0.55 3.14 -5.64
CA GLY A 149 0.20 4.47 -5.13
C GLY A 149 1.41 5.35 -4.79
N PRO A 150 1.16 6.56 -4.24
CA PRO A 150 2.20 7.49 -3.82
C PRO A 150 3.16 6.85 -2.83
N ALA A 151 4.44 7.05 -3.09
CA ALA A 151 5.56 6.50 -2.32
C ALA A 151 6.76 7.44 -2.44
N VAL A 152 7.85 7.18 -1.70
CA VAL A 152 9.10 7.87 -1.98
C VAL A 152 9.56 7.54 -3.40
N SER A 153 10.01 8.54 -4.16
CA SER A 153 10.52 8.33 -5.51
C SER A 153 11.99 7.90 -5.49
N GLY A 154 12.44 7.23 -6.55
CA GLY A 154 13.85 6.87 -6.71
C GLY A 154 14.82 8.05 -6.58
N ARG A 155 14.35 9.26 -6.95
CA ARG A 155 15.10 10.51 -6.82
C ARG A 155 15.38 10.91 -5.36
N ASN A 156 14.54 10.48 -4.42
CA ASN A 156 14.56 10.90 -3.02
C ASN A 156 14.81 9.73 -2.02
N TYR A 157 14.97 8.51 -2.52
CA TYR A 157 15.21 7.34 -1.67
C TYR A 157 16.68 6.92 -1.68
N GLU A 158 17.54 7.74 -1.07
CA GLU A 158 18.95 7.41 -0.88
C GLU A 158 19.15 6.24 0.08
N VAL A 159 20.05 5.31 -0.26
CA VAL A 159 20.47 4.21 0.61
C VAL A 159 21.97 3.91 0.39
N PRO A 160 22.65 3.21 1.31
CA PRO A 160 24.01 2.73 1.06
C PRO A 160 24.09 1.82 -0.17
N ALA A 161 25.20 1.88 -0.92
CA ALA A 161 25.39 1.12 -2.16
C ALA A 161 25.13 -0.39 -1.99
N ALA A 162 25.67 -1.00 -0.93
CA ALA A 162 25.45 -2.42 -0.64
C ALA A 162 23.96 -2.76 -0.46
N MET A 163 23.20 -1.88 0.21
CA MET A 163 21.75 -2.06 0.34
C MET A 163 21.04 -1.94 -1.01
N ALA A 164 21.48 -1.03 -1.88
CA ALA A 164 20.93 -0.93 -3.24
C ALA A 164 21.22 -2.19 -4.07
N ASP A 165 22.43 -2.76 -3.97
CA ASP A 165 22.79 -4.02 -4.62
C ASP A 165 21.96 -5.20 -4.10
N GLU A 166 21.77 -5.31 -2.79
CA GLU A 166 20.92 -6.35 -2.18
C GLU A 166 19.46 -6.27 -2.64
N VAL A 167 18.91 -5.06 -2.76
CA VAL A 167 17.54 -4.87 -3.24
C VAL A 167 17.45 -5.18 -4.73
N GLU A 168 18.42 -4.76 -5.54
CA GLU A 168 18.44 -5.06 -6.98
C GLU A 168 18.50 -6.57 -7.24
N ALA A 169 19.28 -7.31 -6.46
CA ALA A 169 19.37 -8.76 -6.58
C ALA A 169 18.04 -9.46 -6.24
N ALA A 170 17.30 -8.96 -5.25
CA ALA A 170 16.03 -9.55 -4.81
C ALA A 170 14.80 -9.04 -5.57
N LEU A 171 14.85 -7.80 -6.05
CA LEU A 171 13.78 -7.08 -6.74
C LEU A 171 14.38 -6.25 -7.90
N PRO A 172 14.74 -6.90 -9.03
CA PRO A 172 15.40 -6.23 -10.15
C PRO A 172 14.64 -5.03 -10.70
N GLY A 173 15.40 -4.01 -11.13
CA GLY A 173 14.87 -2.72 -11.58
C GLY A 173 14.59 -1.73 -10.45
N SER A 174 15.00 -2.04 -9.22
CA SER A 174 14.82 -1.14 -8.07
C SER A 174 15.99 -0.19 -7.90
N ARG A 175 17.21 -0.57 -8.27
CA ARG A 175 18.38 0.31 -8.10
C ARG A 175 18.28 1.51 -9.04
N THR A 176 18.59 2.67 -8.51
CA THR A 176 18.61 3.93 -9.27
C THR A 176 19.68 4.87 -8.73
N THR A 177 19.84 6.01 -9.39
CA THR A 177 20.66 7.13 -8.94
C THR A 177 19.73 8.23 -8.45
N THR A 178 19.94 8.70 -7.21
CA THR A 178 19.12 9.77 -6.62
C THR A 178 19.38 11.11 -7.30
N ALA A 179 18.60 12.14 -6.96
CA ALA A 179 18.87 13.50 -7.41
C ALA A 179 20.22 14.05 -6.92
N ALA A 180 20.79 13.48 -5.85
CA ALA A 180 22.10 13.83 -5.32
C ALA A 180 23.26 13.10 -6.01
N GLY A 181 22.98 12.23 -6.99
CA GLY A 181 24.01 11.43 -7.65
C GLY A 181 24.48 10.21 -6.85
N THR A 182 23.78 9.87 -5.75
CA THR A 182 24.09 8.76 -4.86
C THR A 182 23.27 7.51 -5.19
N PRO A 183 23.65 6.32 -4.71
CA PRO A 183 22.83 5.13 -4.83
C PRO A 183 21.46 5.32 -4.15
N GLY A 184 20.40 4.86 -4.82
CA GLY A 184 19.04 4.94 -4.29
C GLY A 184 18.15 3.79 -4.77
N LEU A 185 16.90 3.83 -4.34
CA LEU A 185 15.90 2.81 -4.65
C LEU A 185 14.61 3.40 -5.24
N ASP A 186 14.22 2.93 -6.41
CA ASP A 186 12.86 3.06 -6.92
C ASP A 186 12.11 1.73 -6.76
N LEU A 187 11.49 1.55 -5.58
CA LEU A 187 10.72 0.33 -5.31
C LEU A 187 9.49 0.20 -6.23
N ARG A 188 8.92 1.31 -6.73
CA ARG A 188 7.80 1.24 -7.69
C ARG A 188 8.28 0.63 -9.01
N ALA A 189 9.47 1.02 -9.48
CA ALA A 189 10.07 0.45 -10.70
C ALA A 189 10.34 -1.06 -10.54
N GLY A 190 10.94 -1.48 -9.43
CA GLY A 190 11.19 -2.89 -9.14
C GLY A 190 9.91 -3.73 -9.01
N ILE A 191 8.91 -3.22 -8.29
CA ILE A 191 7.59 -3.88 -8.17
C ILE A 191 6.90 -3.97 -9.54
N ALA A 192 6.95 -2.93 -10.36
CA ALA A 192 6.40 -2.97 -11.71
C ALA A 192 7.12 -4.00 -12.60
N CYS A 193 8.44 -4.15 -12.47
CA CYS A 193 9.19 -5.21 -13.15
C CYS A 193 8.73 -6.60 -12.69
N GLN A 194 8.62 -6.82 -11.38
CA GLN A 194 8.15 -8.08 -10.79
C GLN A 194 6.73 -8.43 -11.26
N LEU A 195 5.80 -7.47 -11.23
CA LEU A 195 4.42 -7.67 -11.69
C LEU A 195 4.36 -8.07 -13.17
N ARG A 196 5.14 -7.41 -14.04
CA ARG A 196 5.23 -7.79 -15.46
C ARG A 196 5.78 -9.21 -15.64
N GLY A 197 6.81 -9.57 -14.87
CA GLY A 197 7.37 -10.92 -14.86
C GLY A 197 6.38 -12.00 -14.42
N LEU A 198 5.38 -11.64 -13.60
CA LEU A 198 4.28 -12.51 -13.18
C LEU A 198 3.12 -12.57 -14.17
N GLY A 199 3.17 -11.80 -15.27
CA GLY A 199 2.11 -11.73 -16.28
C GLY A 199 1.08 -10.61 -16.08
N VAL A 200 1.25 -9.76 -15.07
CA VAL A 200 0.39 -8.59 -14.85
C VAL A 200 0.75 -7.48 -15.84
N THR A 201 -0.17 -7.14 -16.73
CA THR A 201 0.09 -6.18 -17.83
C THR A 201 -0.51 -4.80 -17.58
N ALA A 202 -1.64 -4.71 -16.87
CA ALA A 202 -2.30 -3.46 -16.53
C ALA A 202 -1.73 -2.89 -15.22
N ILE A 203 -0.69 -2.06 -15.33
CA ILE A 203 0.00 -1.46 -14.18
C ILE A 203 -0.01 0.07 -14.33
N ASP A 204 -0.75 0.73 -13.44
CA ASP A 204 -0.72 2.18 -13.28
C ASP A 204 0.20 2.56 -12.11
N ILE A 205 0.97 3.63 -12.29
CA ILE A 205 1.87 4.16 -11.27
C ILE A 205 1.48 5.60 -10.97
N ASP A 206 1.13 5.88 -9.72
CA ASP A 206 0.93 7.24 -9.25
C ASP A 206 2.29 7.97 -9.25
N PRO A 207 2.43 9.11 -9.95
CA PRO A 207 3.71 9.79 -10.10
C PRO A 207 4.14 10.55 -8.84
N ARG A 208 3.24 10.76 -7.86
CA ARG A 208 3.53 11.61 -6.69
C ARG A 208 4.63 11.00 -5.83
N CYS A 209 5.52 11.85 -5.33
CA CYS A 209 6.54 11.50 -4.35
C CYS A 209 6.10 11.98 -2.97
N THR A 210 6.05 11.09 -1.98
CA THR A 210 5.66 11.46 -0.61
C THR A 210 6.58 12.49 0.02
N VAL A 211 7.88 12.45 -0.32
CA VAL A 211 8.89 13.42 0.17
C VAL A 211 8.65 14.81 -0.41
N GLU A 212 8.39 14.89 -1.73
CA GLU A 212 8.27 16.17 -2.46
C GLU A 212 6.89 16.80 -2.30
N ASP A 213 5.83 16.00 -2.20
CA ASP A 213 4.46 16.47 -2.10
C ASP A 213 4.08 16.78 -0.64
N PRO A 214 3.91 18.05 -0.25
CA PRO A 214 3.56 18.43 1.12
C PRO A 214 2.13 18.01 1.50
N ALA A 215 1.26 17.68 0.53
CA ALA A 215 -0.07 17.16 0.79
C ALA A 215 -0.06 15.68 1.24
N LEU A 216 1.11 15.05 1.28
CA LEU A 216 1.32 13.67 1.69
C LEU A 216 2.18 13.58 2.96
N PHE A 217 1.93 12.57 3.79
CA PHE A 217 2.83 12.25 4.90
C PHE A 217 4.09 11.55 4.37
N SER A 218 5.25 11.87 4.95
CA SER A 218 6.54 11.24 4.62
C SER A 218 7.39 11.05 5.87
N HIS A 219 7.75 9.81 6.15
CA HIS A 219 8.63 9.47 7.26
C HIS A 219 10.06 9.97 7.00
N ARG A 220 10.54 9.91 5.75
CA ARG A 220 11.85 10.38 5.33
C ARG A 220 12.01 11.89 5.53
N ARG A 221 10.93 12.66 5.31
CA ARG A 221 10.94 14.12 5.47
C ARG A 221 10.80 14.55 6.93
N ASP A 222 9.85 13.96 7.66
CA ASP A 222 9.38 14.50 8.94
C ASP A 222 9.74 13.62 10.17
N ALA A 223 10.28 12.41 9.95
CA ALA A 223 10.55 11.35 10.93
C ALA A 223 9.31 10.89 11.73
N LEU A 224 8.77 11.73 12.62
CA LEU A 224 7.52 11.48 13.34
C LEU A 224 6.37 12.14 12.58
N THR A 225 5.52 11.34 11.95
CA THR A 225 4.44 11.82 11.09
C THR A 225 3.30 10.82 10.98
N GLY A 226 2.18 11.24 10.40
CA GLY A 226 1.00 10.40 10.18
C GLY A 226 1.19 9.34 9.10
N ARG A 227 0.11 8.62 8.79
CA ARG A 227 0.06 7.68 7.67
C ARG A 227 -1.13 8.00 6.77
N LEU A 228 -0.87 7.97 5.47
CA LEU A 228 -1.89 7.91 4.43
C LEU A 228 -2.55 6.53 4.45
N ALA A 229 -3.69 6.38 3.79
CA ALA A 229 -4.25 5.07 3.46
C ALA A 229 -4.52 4.93 1.97
N SER A 230 -4.24 3.75 1.44
CA SER A 230 -4.68 3.30 0.12
C SER A 230 -5.60 2.09 0.28
N LEU A 231 -6.73 2.09 -0.42
CA LEU A 231 -7.80 1.12 -0.26
C LEU A 231 -8.26 0.58 -1.60
N VAL A 232 -8.61 -0.71 -1.63
CA VAL A 232 -9.30 -1.34 -2.76
C VAL A 232 -10.49 -2.15 -2.29
N TRP A 233 -11.59 -2.12 -3.05
CA TRP A 233 -12.74 -3.00 -2.83
C TRP A 233 -13.50 -3.25 -4.14
N MET A 234 -14.46 -4.16 -4.05
CA MET A 234 -15.33 -4.57 -5.16
C MET A 234 -16.78 -4.17 -4.86
N GLU A 235 -17.51 -3.70 -5.88
CA GLU A 235 -18.96 -3.48 -5.87
C GLU A 235 -19.70 -4.44 -6.78
#